data_AF-A0A370G0D2-F1
#
_entry.id   AF-A0A370G0D2-F1
#
_cell.length_a   1.000
_cell.length_b   1.000
_cell.length_c   1.000
_cell.angle_alpha   90.00
_cell.angle_beta   90.00
_cell.angle_gamma   90.00
#
_symmetry.space_group_name_H-M   'P 1'
#
loop_
_entity.id
_entity.type
_entity.pdbx_description
1 polymer ?
#
loop_
_entity_poly.entity_id
_entity_poly.type
_entity_poly.pdbx_seq_one_letter_code
_entity_poly.pdbx_strand_id
1 'polypeptide(L)' 'MRILRKPVPAEAIELVDQHGPDAQLIARTQLAQARDAGDDIRAARWQTLSDAISALLEDRKSDRAGEHAPLPAGTLPG' A
#
# COMPACT_ATOMS: atom_id res chain seq x y z
N MET A 1 1.10 -14.38 18.46
CA MET A 1 1.14 -14.47 16.98
C MET A 1 2.09 -13.40 16.47
N ARG A 2 3.26 -13.77 15.93
CA ARG A 2 4.23 -12.83 15.40
C ARG A 2 3.81 -12.57 13.96
N ILE A 3 3.20 -11.41 13.71
CA ILE A 3 2.83 -11.00 12.35
C ILE A 3 4.15 -10.89 11.61
N LEU A 4 4.46 -11.83 10.73
CA LEU A 4 5.57 -11.72 9.78
C LEU A 4 5.20 -10.56 8.85
N ARG A 5 5.50 -9.32 9.27
CA ARG A 5 5.53 -8.18 8.37
C ARG A 5 6.61 -8.53 7.35
N LYS A 6 6.22 -9.02 6.17
CA LYS A 6 7.14 -9.15 5.04
C LYS A 6 7.93 -7.84 4.97
N PRO A 7 9.26 -7.88 4.83
CA PRO A 7 10.06 -6.66 4.79
C PRO A 7 9.55 -5.82 3.62
N VAL A 8 8.84 -4.75 3.95
CA VAL A 8 8.36 -3.80 2.96
C VAL A 8 9.60 -3.05 2.48
N PRO A 9 9.85 -2.97 1.17
CA PRO A 9 10.99 -2.22 0.65
C PRO A 9 10.92 -0.78 1.18
N ALA A 10 12.05 -0.25 1.69
CA ALA A 10 12.11 1.13 2.18
C ALA A 10 11.64 2.12 1.10
N GLU A 11 12.01 1.88 -0.16
CA GLU A 11 11.54 2.63 -1.33
C GLU A 11 10.01 2.70 -1.45
N ALA A 12 9.29 1.62 -1.16
CA ALA A 12 7.83 1.60 -1.22
C ALA A 12 7.22 2.48 -0.11
N ILE A 13 7.84 2.48 1.07
CA ILE A 13 7.43 3.32 2.21
C ILE A 13 7.67 4.79 1.86
N GLU A 14 8.85 5.12 1.35
CA GLU A 14 9.21 6.50 0.96
C GLU A 14 8.31 7.03 -0.15
N LEU A 15 8.00 6.21 -1.17
CA LEU A 15 7.07 6.57 -2.24
C LEU A 15 5.67 6.89 -1.69
N VAL A 16 5.16 6.05 -0.78
CA VAL A 16 3.85 6.25 -0.15
C VAL A 16 3.85 7.43 0.83
N ASP A 17 4.98 7.72 1.47
CA ASP A 17 5.11 8.88 2.35
C ASP A 17 5.12 10.19 1.54
N GLN A 18 5.88 10.23 0.44
CA GLN A 18 6.04 11.41 -0.40
C GLN A 18 4.82 11.69 -1.29
N HIS A 19 4.19 10.64 -1.84
CA HIS A 19 3.12 10.77 -2.84
C HIS A 19 1.77 10.21 -2.37
N GLY A 20 1.70 9.55 -1.21
CA GLY A 20 0.45 8.99 -0.71
C GLY A 20 -0.19 7.99 -1.69
N PRO A 21 -1.48 8.15 -2.05
CA PRO A 21 -2.17 7.24 -2.97
C PRO A 21 -1.60 7.29 -4.40
N ASP A 22 -0.99 8.40 -4.81
CA ASP A 22 -0.39 8.55 -6.14
C ASP A 22 0.87 7.69 -6.33
N ALA A 23 1.49 7.23 -5.23
CA ALA A 23 2.63 6.30 -5.27
C ALA A 23 2.32 5.04 -6.10
N GLN A 24 1.09 4.53 -6.02
CA GLN A 24 0.66 3.35 -6.77
C GLN A 24 0.60 3.64 -8.28
N LEU A 25 0.17 4.83 -8.67
CA LEU A 25 0.13 5.24 -10.07
C LEU A 25 1.55 5.39 -10.65
N ILE A 26 2.48 5.96 -9.86
CA ILE A 26 3.89 6.09 -10.24
C ILE A 26 4.50 4.70 -10.44
N ALA A 27 4.34 3.79 -9.48
CA ALA A 27 4.90 2.43 -9.58
C ALA A 27 4.35 1.66 -10.80
N ARG A 28 3.05 1.78 -11.10
CA ARG A 28 2.44 1.16 -12.29
C ARG A 28 2.94 1.75 -13.60
N THR A 29 3.12 3.06 -13.65
CA THR A 29 3.68 3.75 -14.83
C THR A 29 5.11 3.27 -15.10
N GLN A 30 5.94 3.22 -14.06
CA GLN A 30 7.31 2.74 -14.18
C GLN A 30 7.40 1.25 -14.56
N LEU A 31 6.47 0.42 -14.05
CA LEU A 31 6.33 -0.97 -14.47
C LEU A 31 5.99 -1.09 -15.97
N ALA A 32 5.03 -0.30 -16.45
CA ALA A 32 4.65 -0.29 -17.86
C ALA A 32 5.82 0.13 -18.75
N GLN A 33 6.56 1.18 -18.38
CA GLN A 33 7.76 1.62 -19.09
C GLN A 33 8.86 0.56 -19.09
N ALA A 34 9.07 -0.14 -17.97
CA ALA A 34 10.07 -1.20 -17.89
C ALA A 34 9.72 -2.39 -18.80
N ARG A 35 8.43 -2.75 -18.88
CA ARG A 35 7.95 -3.79 -19.80
C ARG A 35 8.06 -3.38 -21.26
N ASP A 36 7.73 -2.13 -21.58
CA ASP A 36 7.87 -1.57 -22.93
C ASP A 36 9.33 -1.56 -23.39
N ALA A 37 10.25 -1.25 -22.48
CA ALA A 37 11.70 -1.32 -22.71
C ALA A 37 12.26 -2.76 -22.76
N GLY A 38 11.46 -3.79 -22.47
CA GLY A 38 11.93 -5.18 -22.40
C GLY A 38 12.89 -5.46 -21.23
N ASP A 39 12.84 -4.65 -20.16
CA ASP A 39 13.72 -4.77 -19.00
C ASP A 39 13.01 -5.54 -17.87
N ASP A 40 13.09 -6.88 -17.94
CA ASP A 40 12.41 -7.78 -17.00
C ASP A 40 12.85 -7.61 -15.55
N ILE A 41 14.12 -7.26 -15.31
CA ILE A 41 14.65 -7.03 -13.95
C ILE A 41 13.99 -5.78 -13.37
N ARG A 42 13.98 -4.70 -14.14
CA ARG A 42 13.34 -3.45 -13.73
C ARG A 42 11.82 -3.66 -13.57
N ALA A 43 11.18 -4.41 -14.46
CA ALA A 43 9.77 -4.74 -14.36
C ALA A 43 9.45 -5.56 -13.09
N ALA A 44 10.24 -6.59 -12.78
CA ALA A 44 10.06 -7.37 -11.56
C ALA A 44 10.21 -6.50 -10.30
N ARG A 45 11.20 -5.59 -10.27
CA ARG A 45 11.37 -4.65 -9.17
C ARG A 45 10.15 -3.74 -8.98
N TRP A 46 9.67 -3.10 -10.05
CA TRP A 46 8.50 -2.23 -9.97
C TRP A 46 7.22 -2.99 -9.66
N GLN A 47 7.12 -4.26 -10.08
CA GLN A 47 6.01 -5.13 -9.72
C GLN A 47 6.00 -5.41 -8.21
N THR A 48 7.15 -5.71 -7.60
CA THR A 48 7.28 -5.89 -6.15
C THR A 48 6.98 -4.61 -5.38
N LEU A 49 7.48 -3.46 -5.86
CA LEU A 49 7.18 -2.16 -5.25
C LEU A 49 5.69 -1.84 -5.33
N SER A 50 5.04 -2.07 -6.47
CA SER A 50 3.62 -1.81 -6.64
C SER A 50 2.74 -2.66 -5.72
N ASP A 51 3.12 -3.92 -5.49
CA ASP A 51 2.42 -4.83 -4.57
C ASP A 51 2.56 -4.36 -3.11
N ALA A 52 3.79 -4.02 -2.71
CA ALA A 52 4.09 -3.48 -1.39
C ALA A 52 3.37 -2.15 -1.11
N ILE A 53 3.33 -1.25 -2.09
CA ILE A 53 2.59 0.03 -2.00
C ILE A 53 1.09 -0.22 -1.82
N SER A 54 0.52 -1.16 -2.59
CA SER A 54 -0.90 -1.52 -2.45
C SER A 54 -1.20 -2.01 -1.04
N ALA A 55 -0.38 -2.93 -0.50
CA ALA A 55 -0.53 -3.44 0.84
C ALA A 55 -0.41 -2.34 1.92
N LEU A 56 0.55 -1.41 1.78
CA LEU A 56 0.70 -0.27 2.68
C LEU A 56 -0.51 0.66 2.67
N LEU A 57 -1.07 0.94 1.50
CA LEU A 57 -2.25 1.80 1.35
C LEU A 57 -3.49 1.12 1.93
N GLU A 58 -3.65 -0.19 1.78
CA GLU A 58 -4.75 -0.95 2.39
C GLU A 58 -4.61 -1.08 3.91
N ASP A 59 -3.40 -1.25 4.43
CA ASP A 59 -3.12 -1.24 5.88
C ASP A 59 -3.47 0.11 6.50
N ARG A 60 -3.02 1.22 5.90
CA ARG A 60 -3.38 2.58 6.34
C ARG A 60 -4.88 2.88 6.27
N LYS A 61 -5.59 2.31 5.27
CA LYS A 61 -7.06 2.42 5.20
C LYS A 61 -7.75 1.60 6.28
N SER A 62 -7.23 0.40 6.58
CA SER A 62 -7.79 -0.50 7.61
C SER A 62 -7.59 0.06 9.01
N ASP A 63 -6.43 0.68 9.29
CA ASP A 63 -6.15 1.38 10.55
C ASP A 63 -7.13 2.55 10.76
N ARG A 64 -7.34 3.38 9.73
CA ARG A 64 -8.33 4.47 9.76
C ARG A 64 -9.78 3.97 9.82
N ALA A 65 -10.09 2.81 9.25
CA ALA A 65 -11.42 2.20 9.30
C ALA A 65 -11.72 1.55 10.67
N GLY A 66 -10.69 1.05 11.37
CA GLY A 66 -10.81 0.57 12.75
C GLY A 66 -11.10 1.69 13.75
N GLU A 67 -10.62 2.91 13.46
CA GLU A 67 -10.89 4.11 14.28
C GLU A 67 -12.23 4.78 13.97
N HIS A 68 -12.94 4.32 12.93
CA HIS A 68 -14.25 4.83 12.51
C HIS A 68 -15.33 3.75 12.46
N ALA A 69 -15.20 2.70 13.29
CA ALA A 69 -16.35 1.86 13.61
C ALA A 69 -17.31 2.71 14.47
N PRO A 70 -18.53 3.04 13.98
CA PRO A 70 -19.52 3.64 14.86
C PRO A 70 -19.72 2.67 16.02
N LEU A 71 -19.53 3.16 17.24
CA LEU A 71 -20.00 2.50 18.45
C LEU A 71 -21.40 1.96 18.16
N PRO A 72 -21.72 0.68 18.42
CA PRO A 72 -23.11 0.28 18.40
C PRO A 72 -23.80 1.17 19.44
N ALA A 73 -24.69 2.06 18.98
CA ALA A 73 -25.58 2.83 19.82
C ALA A 73 -26.57 1.86 20.49
N GLY A 74 -26.06 1.12 21.46
CA GLY A 74 -26.81 0.23 22.33
C GLY A 74 -27.33 1.02 23.51
N THR A 75 -28.57 1.48 23.39
CA THR A 75 -29.54 1.63 24.47
C THR A 75 -29.18 2.54 25.64
N LEU A 76 -29.74 3.74 25.64
CA LEU A 76 -30.08 4.49 26.86
C LEU A 76 -31.08 3.67 27.70
N PRO A 77 -30.83 3.39 28.99
CA PRO A 77 -31.90 3.15 29.94
C PRO A 77 -32.28 4.48 30.62
N GLY A 78 -33.52 4.91 30.43
CA GLY A 78 -34.09 6.10 31.08
C GLY A 78 -35.55 6.30 30.71
#